data_AF-A0A5E8AYU4-F1
#
_entry.id   AF-A0A5E8AYU4-F1
#
_cell.length_a   1.000
_cell.length_b   1.000
_cell.length_c   1.000
_cell.angle_alpha   90.00
_cell.angle_beta   90.00
_cell.angle_gamma   90.00
#
_symmetry.space_group_name_H-M   'P 1'
#
loop_
_entity.id
_entity.type
_entity.pdbx_description
1 polymer ?
#
loop_
_entity_poly.entity_id
_entity_poly.type
_entity_poly.pdbx_seq_one_letter_code
_entity_poly.pdbx_strand_id
1 'polypeptide(L)'
;MTKSTRQAVLEELAAGLPEAADEFDVLWYQTRPAKVRPLVYRRPKRTKVQGGAATPAYAQYSAKSDPDTSSRALVVVIYQGIIVYAIEMFLYAMPGDKGMQTLFVSKADTTGHYVLTKQKNDTPRAKLSYAKLTEGIIRGVLRSFVNPKAPVRVCLFARAEKHYLFPYSGDAAAVSAGRKHVATGSELVRWWIRVLDNVCRDKKVVERVGRARLQIPGAEAARIRGGYLPKKKEEEEEEEEEQEKEKKESNKVDWQVGDVFWPDGERNVGAIRCVPRFPDDPLTRYVDDLVTVGRSTRTSQQLFWAELEARQEFRLSIVVGVIGVEMQVCSESSVYDNNKDGEEEEKDQIPETSMWELNRVYEYISTLDYAETEMNEAASKYLLEQTEDKGSSVGGQHLVVKGTLKVKEEKKEKSKDGVESGSLSTPTVLGGMLVRKKKKKKV
;
A
#
# COMPACT_ATOMS: atom_id res chain seq x y z
N MET A 1 22.91 18.44 9.92
CA MET A 1 23.31 17.11 9.43
C MET A 1 22.18 16.61 8.53
N THR A 2 22.48 16.38 7.26
CA THR A 2 21.58 15.73 6.30
C THR A 2 21.29 14.30 6.79
N LYS A 3 20.03 13.91 6.88
CA LYS A 3 19.67 12.56 7.33
C LYS A 3 20.03 11.54 6.24
N SER A 4 20.51 10.37 6.66
CA SER A 4 20.73 9.24 5.75
C SER A 4 19.41 8.59 5.33
N THR A 5 19.43 7.81 4.25
CA THR A 5 18.28 7.00 3.81
C THR A 5 17.86 6.01 4.89
N ARG A 6 18.80 5.33 5.54
CA ARG A 6 18.51 4.40 6.62
C ARG A 6 17.83 5.10 7.80
N GLN A 7 18.32 6.27 8.19
CA GLN A 7 17.73 7.04 9.28
C GLN A 7 16.31 7.52 8.96
N ALA A 8 16.07 8.00 7.73
CA ALA A 8 14.74 8.42 7.31
C ALA A 8 13.72 7.27 7.33
N VAL A 9 14.12 6.08 6.88
CA VAL A 9 13.27 4.88 6.94
C VAL A 9 13.01 4.45 8.39
N LEU A 10 14.03 4.43 9.25
CA LEU A 10 13.89 4.10 10.67
C LEU A 10 12.90 5.03 11.39
N GLU A 11 12.96 6.33 11.13
CA GLU A 11 12.03 7.31 11.71
C GLU A 11 10.57 7.03 11.32
N GLU A 12 10.31 6.76 10.04
CA GLU A 12 8.96 6.49 9.55
C GLU A 12 8.40 5.15 10.05
N LEU A 13 9.25 4.13 10.15
CA LEU A 13 8.90 2.83 10.72
C LEU A 13 8.59 2.97 12.23
N ALA A 14 9.45 3.66 12.98
CA ALA A 14 9.27 3.87 14.41
C ALA A 14 7.98 4.64 14.72
N ALA A 15 7.59 5.59 13.87
CA ALA A 15 6.32 6.32 14.00
C ALA A 15 5.08 5.45 13.68
N GLY A 16 5.23 4.42 12.86
CA GLY A 16 4.17 3.48 12.50
C GLY A 16 4.00 2.30 13.48
N LEU A 17 5.06 1.95 14.20
CA LEU A 17 5.11 0.83 15.13
C LEU A 17 4.72 1.24 16.56
N PRO A 18 4.01 0.37 17.31
CA PRO A 18 3.57 0.67 18.67
C PRO A 18 4.76 0.74 19.63
N GLU A 19 4.66 1.60 20.64
CA GLU A 19 5.56 1.58 21.79
C GLU A 19 5.36 0.25 22.53
N ALA A 20 6.30 -0.67 22.33
CA ALA A 20 6.29 -2.03 22.86
C ALA A 20 7.54 -2.28 23.73
N ALA A 21 7.48 -3.34 24.53
CA ALA A 21 8.60 -3.74 25.39
C ALA A 21 9.79 -4.25 24.56
N ASP A 22 9.53 -5.04 23.52
CA ASP A 22 10.54 -5.57 22.61
C ASP A 22 10.57 -4.76 21.30
N GLU A 23 11.72 -4.79 20.63
CA GLU A 23 11.94 -4.16 19.33
C GLU A 23 11.36 -5.01 18.19
N PHE A 24 11.13 -4.38 17.05
CA PHE A 24 10.72 -5.05 15.82
C PHE A 24 11.93 -5.19 14.91
N ASP A 25 12.08 -6.36 14.31
CA ASP A 25 13.04 -6.58 13.24
C ASP A 25 12.36 -6.29 11.90
N VAL A 26 12.90 -5.36 11.14
CA VAL A 26 12.41 -5.00 9.81
C VAL A 26 13.48 -5.34 8.79
N LEU A 27 13.19 -6.31 7.94
CA LEU A 27 14.06 -6.68 6.83
C LEU A 27 13.62 -5.92 5.60
N TRP A 28 14.50 -5.06 5.09
CA TRP A 28 14.26 -4.21 3.93
C TRP A 28 15.14 -4.64 2.76
N TYR A 29 14.51 -5.19 1.73
CA TYR A 29 15.17 -5.54 0.47
C TYR A 29 14.78 -4.51 -0.59
N GLN A 30 15.77 -3.92 -1.26
CA GLN A 30 15.58 -2.85 -2.23
C GLN A 30 16.45 -3.10 -3.45
N THR A 31 15.86 -3.40 -4.61
CA THR A 31 16.67 -3.60 -5.82
C THR A 31 17.13 -2.28 -6.43
N ARG A 32 18.28 -2.32 -7.10
CA ARG A 32 18.71 -1.24 -8.00
C ARG A 32 17.66 -0.99 -9.09
N PRO A 33 17.43 0.26 -9.51
CA PRO A 33 16.60 0.56 -10.68
C PRO A 33 17.16 -0.09 -11.96
N ALA A 34 16.39 -0.99 -12.57
CA ALA A 34 16.71 -1.64 -13.83
C ALA A 34 15.88 -1.06 -14.98
N LYS A 35 16.43 -1.04 -16.20
CA LYS A 35 15.69 -0.59 -17.40
C LYS A 35 14.58 -1.59 -17.73
N VAL A 36 13.37 -1.10 -17.92
CA VAL A 36 12.18 -1.88 -18.28
C VAL A 36 11.47 -1.26 -19.48
N ARG A 37 10.53 -2.02 -20.06
CA ARG A 37 9.62 -1.47 -21.06
C ARG A 37 8.79 -0.32 -20.45
N PRO A 38 8.38 0.67 -21.26
CA PRO A 38 7.47 1.71 -20.79
C PRO A 38 6.26 1.13 -20.06
N LEU A 39 6.02 1.62 -18.85
CA LEU A 39 4.91 1.21 -17.99
C LEU A 39 3.58 1.43 -18.71
N VAL A 40 3.47 2.56 -19.41
CA VAL A 40 2.38 2.87 -20.34
C VAL A 40 2.95 2.95 -21.75
N TYR A 41 2.21 2.48 -22.76
CA TYR A 41 2.70 2.54 -24.14
C TYR A 41 2.94 3.99 -24.59
N ARG A 42 4.16 4.27 -25.02
CA ARG A 42 4.56 5.54 -25.65
C ARG A 42 4.83 5.28 -27.12
N ARG A 43 4.30 6.17 -27.98
CA ARG A 43 4.66 6.14 -29.41
C ARG A 43 6.19 6.34 -29.53
N PRO A 44 6.87 5.59 -30.40
CA PRO A 44 8.28 5.83 -30.69
C PRO A 44 8.50 7.27 -31.12
N LYS A 45 9.62 7.87 -30.69
CA LYS A 45 10.00 9.22 -31.13
C LYS A 45 10.28 9.18 -32.63
N ARG A 46 9.65 10.08 -33.39
CA ARG A 46 10.01 10.32 -34.78
C ARG A 46 11.32 11.13 -34.82
N THR A 47 12.46 10.46 -34.78
CA THR A 47 13.73 11.09 -35.15
C THR A 47 13.87 11.03 -36.68
N LYS A 48 13.97 12.21 -37.33
CA LYS A 48 14.46 12.25 -38.71
C LYS A 48 15.91 11.78 -38.67
N VAL A 49 16.20 10.63 -39.26
CA VAL A 49 17.58 10.28 -39.58
C VAL A 49 18.07 11.34 -40.57
N GLN A 50 18.93 12.25 -40.13
CA GLN A 50 19.72 13.07 -41.04
C GLN A 50 20.73 12.13 -41.70
N GLY A 51 20.34 11.56 -42.84
CA GLY A 51 21.21 10.75 -43.68
C GLY A 51 21.24 11.34 -45.08
N GLY A 52 22.42 11.84 -45.49
CA GLY A 52 22.73 12.00 -46.91
C GLY A 52 22.56 10.67 -47.64
N ALA A 53 22.05 10.78 -48.87
CA ALA A 53 21.86 9.73 -49.88
C ALA A 53 21.02 8.49 -49.49
N ALA A 54 19.80 8.47 -50.01
CA ALA A 54 19.01 7.30 -50.42
C ALA A 54 18.91 6.12 -49.41
N THR A 55 18.39 6.36 -48.22
CA THR A 55 17.77 5.29 -47.40
C THR A 55 16.25 5.27 -47.68
N PRO A 56 15.63 4.12 -48.02
CA PRO A 56 14.20 4.05 -48.32
C PRO A 56 13.36 4.53 -47.13
N ALA A 57 12.25 5.21 -47.41
CA ALA A 57 11.42 5.93 -46.42
C ALA A 57 10.85 5.05 -45.27
N TYR A 58 10.93 3.72 -45.36
CA TYR A 58 10.55 2.81 -44.28
C TYR A 58 11.68 2.53 -43.27
N ALA A 59 12.94 2.82 -43.62
CA ALA A 59 14.14 2.50 -42.83
C ALA A 59 14.64 3.66 -41.93
N GLN A 60 13.96 4.82 -41.93
CA GLN A 60 14.40 6.03 -41.22
C GLN A 60 13.79 6.22 -39.81
N TYR A 61 13.28 5.16 -39.17
CA TYR A 61 12.58 5.29 -37.88
C TYR A 61 13.25 4.44 -36.79
N SER A 62 13.75 5.09 -35.74
CA SER A 62 14.11 4.38 -34.50
C SER A 62 12.82 3.96 -33.79
N ALA A 63 12.52 2.65 -33.82
CA ALA A 63 11.27 2.08 -33.32
C ALA A 63 11.18 1.97 -31.79
N LYS A 64 12.11 2.55 -31.02
CA LYS A 64 12.18 2.35 -29.56
C LYS A 64 11.90 3.66 -28.82
N SER A 65 10.80 3.68 -28.07
CA SER A 65 10.57 4.65 -27.00
C SER A 65 11.62 4.48 -25.90
N ASP A 66 12.01 5.57 -25.23
CA ASP A 66 12.95 5.50 -24.11
C ASP A 66 12.43 4.53 -23.04
N PRO A 67 13.26 3.64 -22.48
CA PRO A 67 12.82 2.71 -21.44
C PRO A 67 12.49 3.46 -20.15
N ASP A 68 11.57 2.91 -19.35
CA ASP A 68 11.43 3.33 -17.95
C ASP A 68 12.46 2.62 -17.10
N THR A 69 12.63 3.04 -15.85
CA THR A 69 13.31 2.23 -14.84
C THR A 69 12.31 1.67 -13.84
N SER A 70 12.64 0.53 -13.25
CA SER A 70 11.88 -0.10 -12.18
C SER A 70 12.81 -0.62 -11.10
N SER A 71 12.46 -0.37 -9.84
CA SER A 71 13.05 -1.01 -8.66
C SER A 71 11.95 -1.68 -7.84
N ARG A 72 12.27 -2.79 -7.18
CA ARG A 72 11.35 -3.55 -6.32
C ARG A 72 11.79 -3.45 -4.88
N ALA A 73 10.82 -3.26 -3.99
CA ALA A 73 11.02 -3.26 -2.55
C ALA A 73 10.19 -4.38 -1.93
N LEU A 74 10.79 -5.17 -1.04
CA LEU A 74 10.11 -6.11 -0.16
C LEU A 74 10.47 -5.77 1.27
N VAL A 75 9.47 -5.48 2.09
CA VAL A 75 9.64 -5.18 3.51
C VAL A 75 8.97 -6.29 4.30
N VAL A 76 9.73 -6.97 5.15
CA VAL A 76 9.24 -8.03 6.05
C VAL A 76 9.41 -7.56 7.48
N VAL A 77 8.35 -7.61 8.27
CA VAL A 77 8.35 -7.18 9.67
C VAL A 77 8.18 -8.39 10.56
N ILE A 78 9.11 -8.55 11.48
CA ILE A 78 9.24 -9.63 12.44
C ILE A 78 9.12 -9.03 13.85
N TYR A 79 8.39 -9.72 14.73
CA TYR A 79 8.28 -9.38 16.14
C TYR A 79 8.45 -10.64 16.98
N GLN A 80 9.42 -10.63 17.90
CA GLN A 80 9.77 -11.80 18.73
C GLN A 80 9.99 -13.08 17.91
N GLY A 81 10.71 -12.98 16.79
CA GLY A 81 11.03 -14.14 15.93
C GLY A 81 9.85 -14.67 15.10
N ILE A 82 8.78 -13.89 14.94
CA ILE A 82 7.62 -14.22 14.11
C ILE A 82 7.43 -13.16 13.03
N ILE A 83 7.33 -13.53 11.77
CA ILE A 83 6.88 -12.63 10.69
C ILE A 83 5.42 -12.28 10.94
N VAL A 84 5.12 -10.98 11.02
CA VAL A 84 3.77 -10.45 11.32
C VAL A 84 3.15 -9.70 10.15
N TYR A 85 3.97 -9.15 9.26
CA TYR A 85 3.54 -8.34 8.12
C TYR A 85 4.60 -8.35 7.02
N ALA A 86 4.17 -8.34 5.77
CA ALA A 86 5.05 -8.02 4.65
C ALA A 86 4.33 -7.19 3.59
N ILE A 87 5.09 -6.37 2.86
CA ILE A 87 4.60 -5.55 1.75
C ILE A 87 5.61 -5.54 0.60
N GLU A 88 5.10 -5.69 -0.61
CA GLU A 88 5.83 -5.63 -1.87
C GLU A 88 5.40 -4.39 -2.67
N MET A 89 6.38 -3.64 -3.14
CA MET A 89 6.16 -2.44 -3.94
C MET A 89 7.11 -2.38 -5.14
N PHE A 90 6.66 -1.73 -6.21
CA PHE A 90 7.46 -1.43 -7.39
C PHE A 90 7.47 0.08 -7.61
N LEU A 91 8.65 0.67 -7.71
CA LEU A 91 8.82 2.07 -8.08
C LEU A 91 9.28 2.14 -9.52
N TYR A 92 8.43 2.71 -10.37
CA TYR A 92 8.74 3.01 -11.76
C TYR A 92 9.10 4.48 -11.91
N ALA A 93 10.10 4.80 -12.74
CA ALA A 93 10.41 6.18 -13.09
C ALA A 93 10.45 6.35 -14.62
N MET A 94 9.64 7.29 -15.11
CA MET A 94 9.72 7.74 -16.49
C MET A 94 10.91 8.70 -16.66
N PRO A 95 11.74 8.55 -17.70
CA PRO A 95 12.84 9.47 -17.94
C PRO A 95 12.37 10.88 -18.35
N GLY A 96 13.17 11.90 -17.99
CA GLY A 96 13.03 13.31 -18.41
C GLY A 96 12.34 14.22 -17.38
N ASP A 97 12.43 15.53 -17.60
CA ASP A 97 11.98 16.58 -16.64
C ASP A 97 10.46 16.59 -16.37
N LYS A 98 9.68 15.98 -17.27
CA LYS A 98 8.22 15.78 -17.12
C LYS A 98 7.86 14.34 -16.77
N GLY A 99 8.86 13.53 -16.42
CA GLY A 99 8.68 12.12 -16.09
C GLY A 99 7.90 11.95 -14.80
N MET A 100 6.84 11.15 -14.85
CA MET A 100 6.11 10.74 -13.66
C MET A 100 6.75 9.49 -13.05
N GLN A 101 6.81 9.45 -11.72
CA GLN A 101 7.16 8.26 -10.96
C GLN A 101 5.88 7.53 -10.54
N THR A 102 5.89 6.20 -10.51
CA THR A 102 4.74 5.40 -10.06
C THR A 102 5.19 4.39 -9.02
N LEU A 103 4.73 4.56 -7.78
CA LEU A 103 4.83 3.59 -6.71
C LEU A 103 3.61 2.68 -6.74
N PHE A 104 3.78 1.48 -7.28
CA PHE A 104 2.76 0.45 -7.30
C PHE A 104 2.89 -0.45 -6.08
N VAL A 105 1.83 -0.52 -5.25
CA VAL A 105 1.77 -1.50 -4.16
C VAL A 105 1.19 -2.78 -4.73
N SER A 106 2.03 -3.82 -4.83
CA SER A 106 1.69 -5.10 -5.44
C SER A 106 0.94 -6.00 -4.47
N LYS A 107 1.54 -6.23 -3.28
CA LYS A 107 1.00 -7.16 -2.28
C LYS A 107 1.25 -6.61 -0.88
N ALA A 108 0.30 -6.84 0.01
CA ALA A 108 0.47 -6.62 1.45
C ALA A 108 -0.28 -7.74 2.17
N ASP A 109 0.39 -8.39 3.13
CA ASP A 109 -0.19 -9.54 3.81
C ASP A 109 0.29 -9.64 5.26
N THR A 110 -0.46 -10.39 6.06
CA THR A 110 -0.18 -10.69 7.46
C THR A 110 -0.27 -12.19 7.68
N THR A 111 0.54 -12.73 8.59
CA THR A 111 0.46 -14.14 8.99
C THR A 111 -0.66 -14.40 10.00
N GLY A 112 -1.07 -13.38 10.76
CA GLY A 112 -1.98 -13.52 11.91
C GLY A 112 -1.29 -14.03 13.18
N HIS A 113 0.02 -14.30 13.15
CA HIS A 113 0.74 -14.85 14.30
C HIS A 113 1.18 -13.80 15.33
N TYR A 114 0.95 -12.51 15.07
CA TYR A 114 1.15 -11.45 16.08
C TYR A 114 0.35 -11.72 17.36
N VAL A 115 -0.81 -12.40 17.24
CA VAL A 115 -1.62 -12.70 18.43
C VAL A 115 -1.02 -13.77 19.34
N LEU A 116 -0.02 -14.51 18.86
CA LEU A 116 0.58 -15.67 19.53
C LEU A 116 1.91 -15.34 20.23
N THR A 117 2.44 -14.14 20.01
CA THR A 117 3.73 -13.71 20.56
C THR A 117 3.65 -13.55 22.09
N LYS A 118 4.69 -14.00 22.81
CA LYS A 118 4.70 -14.07 24.27
C LYS A 118 4.74 -12.69 24.91
N GLN A 119 3.96 -12.50 25.96
CA GLN A 119 4.06 -11.31 26.81
C GLN A 119 5.07 -11.59 27.93
N LYS A 120 6.09 -10.75 28.09
CA LYS A 120 6.84 -10.74 29.36
C LYS A 120 6.02 -9.95 30.38
N ASN A 121 5.93 -10.50 31.60
CA ASN A 121 5.50 -9.82 32.82
C ASN A 121 4.05 -9.28 32.85
N ASP A 122 3.06 -9.98 32.30
CA ASP A 122 1.62 -9.62 32.39
C ASP A 122 1.23 -8.22 31.88
N THR A 123 2.13 -7.53 31.16
CA THR A 123 1.83 -6.22 30.55
C THR A 123 0.95 -6.39 29.32
N PRO A 124 -0.05 -5.52 29.06
CA PRO A 124 -0.91 -5.65 27.88
C PRO A 124 -0.13 -5.58 26.57
N ARG A 125 -0.38 -6.49 25.63
CA ARG A 125 0.28 -6.47 24.32
C ARG A 125 -0.06 -5.16 23.61
N ALA A 126 0.98 -4.45 23.16
CA ALA A 126 0.79 -3.25 22.40
C ALA A 126 -0.03 -3.56 21.13
N LYS A 127 -1.02 -2.73 20.81
CA LYS A 127 -1.87 -2.99 19.64
C LYS A 127 -1.11 -2.62 18.37
N LEU A 128 -0.73 -3.61 17.57
CA LEU A 128 -0.14 -3.37 16.24
C LEU A 128 -1.21 -2.90 15.25
N SER A 129 -1.05 -1.68 14.73
CA SER A 129 -1.89 -1.16 13.66
C SER A 129 -1.19 -1.34 12.32
N TYR A 130 -1.59 -2.35 11.56
CA TYR A 130 -1.05 -2.56 10.21
C TYR A 130 -1.21 -1.33 9.33
N ALA A 131 -2.30 -0.55 9.48
CA ALA A 131 -2.47 0.70 8.73
C ALA A 131 -1.35 1.71 9.02
N LYS A 132 -0.99 1.92 10.30
CA LYS A 132 0.07 2.86 10.68
C LYS A 132 1.45 2.39 10.26
N LEU A 133 1.70 1.08 10.33
CA LEU A 133 2.92 0.47 9.80
C LEU A 133 3.02 0.67 8.27
N THR A 134 1.95 0.40 7.52
CA THR A 134 1.91 0.60 6.06
C THR A 134 2.09 2.07 5.69
N GLU A 135 1.45 2.99 6.41
CA GLU A 135 1.66 4.44 6.25
C GLU A 135 3.15 4.81 6.41
N GLY A 136 3.81 4.31 7.47
CA GLY A 136 5.23 4.54 7.72
C GLY A 136 6.12 3.97 6.61
N ILE A 137 5.85 2.75 6.14
CA ILE A 137 6.61 2.13 5.05
C ILE A 137 6.48 2.95 3.76
N ILE A 138 5.26 3.36 3.39
CA ILE A 138 5.03 4.18 2.19
C ILE A 138 5.74 5.54 2.32
N ARG A 139 5.62 6.22 3.47
CA ARG A 139 6.33 7.50 3.70
C ARG A 139 7.85 7.32 3.65
N GLY A 140 8.38 6.22 4.19
CA GLY A 140 9.80 5.87 4.09
C GLY A 140 10.25 5.74 2.62
N VAL A 141 9.44 5.09 1.77
CA VAL A 141 9.73 5.02 0.33
C VAL A 141 9.67 6.38 -0.34
N LEU A 142 8.63 7.16 -0.08
CA LEU A 142 8.44 8.49 -0.67
C LEU A 142 9.61 9.43 -0.33
N ARG A 143 10.07 9.45 0.93
CA ARG A 143 11.18 10.31 1.35
C ARG A 143 12.51 9.86 0.78
N SER A 144 12.73 8.55 0.64
CA SER A 144 14.07 8.00 0.40
C SER A 144 14.35 7.64 -1.05
N PHE A 145 13.35 7.15 -1.78
CA PHE A 145 13.56 6.57 -3.12
C PHE A 145 12.85 7.31 -4.25
N VAL A 146 11.94 8.24 -3.92
CA VAL A 146 11.20 9.04 -4.90
C VAL A 146 11.88 10.39 -5.09
N ASN A 147 12.16 10.76 -6.34
CA ASN A 147 12.72 12.07 -6.68
C ASN A 147 11.69 13.17 -6.36
N PRO A 148 11.98 14.09 -5.43
CA PRO A 148 11.04 15.14 -5.04
C PRO A 148 10.85 16.23 -6.10
N LYS A 149 11.62 16.24 -7.19
CA LYS A 149 11.48 17.19 -8.31
C LYS A 149 10.47 16.73 -9.37
N ALA A 150 10.02 15.48 -9.29
CA ALA A 150 9.08 14.87 -10.24
C ALA A 150 7.78 14.45 -9.52
N PRO A 151 6.62 14.53 -10.17
CA PRO A 151 5.38 14.06 -9.59
C PRO A 151 5.43 12.54 -9.38
N VAL A 152 4.78 12.07 -8.32
CA VAL A 152 4.65 10.64 -8.03
C VAL A 152 3.18 10.25 -7.96
N ARG A 153 2.89 9.07 -8.50
CA ARG A 153 1.61 8.39 -8.37
C ARG A 153 1.80 7.19 -7.46
N VAL A 154 1.01 7.08 -6.40
CA VAL A 154 0.85 5.84 -5.65
C VAL A 154 -0.41 5.16 -6.16
N CYS A 155 -0.34 3.91 -6.58
CA CYS A 155 -1.52 3.16 -7.04
C CYS A 155 -1.47 1.70 -6.63
N LEU A 156 -2.66 1.11 -6.49
CA LEU A 156 -2.81 -0.29 -6.08
C LEU A 156 -4.17 -0.85 -6.50
N PHE A 157 -4.23 -2.17 -6.45
CA PHE A 157 -5.43 -2.95 -6.69
C PHE A 157 -5.88 -3.66 -5.41
N ALA A 158 -6.96 -3.18 -4.80
CA ALA A 158 -7.53 -3.73 -3.58
C ALA A 158 -8.54 -4.82 -3.94
N ARG A 159 -8.07 -6.06 -4.06
CA ARG A 159 -8.88 -7.29 -4.08
C ARG A 159 -8.67 -8.01 -2.76
N ALA A 160 -9.68 -8.70 -2.24
CA ALA A 160 -9.51 -9.51 -1.04
C ALA A 160 -9.17 -10.95 -1.44
N GLU A 161 -8.19 -11.55 -0.76
CA GLU A 161 -7.81 -12.95 -0.88
C GLU A 161 -7.44 -13.51 0.49
N LYS A 162 -7.45 -14.83 0.64
CA LYS A 162 -7.04 -15.49 1.90
C LYS A 162 -5.58 -15.20 2.24
N HIS A 163 -4.72 -15.17 1.22
CA HIS A 163 -3.30 -14.90 1.34
C HIS A 163 -2.76 -14.37 0.01
N TYR A 164 -1.72 -13.55 0.11
CA TYR A 164 -0.93 -13.02 -1.01
C TYR A 164 0.52 -13.46 -0.96
N LEU A 165 1.12 -13.40 0.25
CA LEU A 165 2.54 -13.69 0.48
C LEU A 165 2.73 -14.92 1.37
N PHE A 166 1.78 -15.20 2.25
CA PHE A 166 1.91 -16.24 3.28
C PHE A 166 0.88 -17.36 3.06
N PRO A 167 1.21 -18.43 2.31
CA PRO A 167 0.29 -19.53 2.05
C PRO A 167 -0.34 -20.09 3.33
N TYR A 168 -1.61 -20.49 3.24
CA TYR A 168 -2.41 -21.10 4.32
C TYR A 168 -2.65 -20.23 5.58
N SER A 169 -2.01 -19.06 5.71
CA SER A 169 -2.23 -18.15 6.86
C SER A 169 -3.67 -17.67 7.01
N GLY A 170 -4.45 -17.65 5.92
CA GLY A 170 -5.86 -17.25 5.88
C GLY A 170 -6.85 -18.40 5.76
N ASP A 171 -6.44 -19.63 6.09
CA ASP A 171 -7.34 -20.78 6.06
C ASP A 171 -8.38 -20.75 7.18
N ALA A 172 -9.44 -21.55 7.00
CA ALA A 172 -10.62 -21.52 7.86
C ALA A 172 -10.29 -21.73 9.35
N ALA A 173 -9.29 -22.56 9.65
CA ALA A 173 -8.83 -22.79 11.02
C ALA A 173 -8.16 -21.55 11.63
N ALA A 174 -7.35 -20.82 10.86
CA ALA A 174 -6.71 -19.59 11.34
C ALA A 174 -7.73 -18.46 11.56
N VAL A 175 -8.74 -18.36 10.69
CA VAL A 175 -9.82 -17.38 10.79
C VAL A 175 -10.75 -17.70 11.96
N SER A 176 -11.18 -18.96 12.11
CA SER A 176 -12.09 -19.37 13.19
C SER A 176 -11.44 -19.27 14.57
N ALA A 177 -10.13 -19.50 14.66
CA ALA A 177 -9.34 -19.30 15.87
C ALA A 177 -9.05 -17.81 16.19
N GLY A 178 -9.50 -16.87 15.35
CA GLY A 178 -9.28 -15.43 15.54
C GLY A 178 -7.82 -15.00 15.36
N ARG A 179 -6.98 -15.82 14.73
CA ARG A 179 -5.56 -15.52 14.50
C ARG A 179 -5.36 -14.52 13.38
N LYS A 180 -6.02 -14.74 12.25
CA LYS A 180 -5.98 -13.83 11.09
C LYS A 180 -7.38 -13.31 10.75
N HIS A 181 -7.51 -11.99 10.65
CA HIS A 181 -8.70 -11.34 10.11
C HIS A 181 -8.53 -11.09 8.61
N VAL A 182 -9.14 -11.93 7.78
CA VAL A 182 -9.18 -11.73 6.33
C VAL A 182 -10.24 -10.68 6.02
N ALA A 183 -9.81 -9.50 5.57
CA ALA A 183 -10.72 -8.41 5.25
C ALA A 183 -11.63 -8.78 4.06
N THR A 184 -12.91 -8.40 4.15
CA THR A 184 -13.78 -8.40 2.98
C THR A 184 -13.28 -7.38 1.95
N GLY A 185 -13.64 -7.55 0.67
CA GLY A 185 -13.26 -6.59 -0.38
C GLY A 185 -13.63 -5.14 -0.04
N SER A 186 -14.78 -4.94 0.61
CA SER A 186 -15.20 -3.59 1.04
C SER A 186 -14.37 -3.03 2.19
N GLU A 187 -14.01 -3.85 3.18
CA GLU A 187 -13.15 -3.44 4.28
C GLU A 187 -11.74 -3.11 3.79
N LEU A 188 -11.20 -3.92 2.88
CA LEU A 188 -9.87 -3.73 2.34
C LEU A 188 -9.78 -2.43 1.52
N VAL A 189 -10.78 -2.14 0.68
CA VAL A 189 -10.86 -0.86 -0.04
C VAL A 189 -10.87 0.32 0.94
N ARG A 190 -11.72 0.29 1.97
CA ARG A 190 -11.76 1.36 2.99
C ARG A 190 -10.45 1.49 3.76
N TRP A 191 -9.80 0.36 4.05
CA TRP A 191 -8.52 0.32 4.74
C TRP A 191 -7.44 1.02 3.91
N TRP A 192 -7.33 0.71 2.61
CA TRP A 192 -6.37 1.37 1.72
C TRP A 192 -6.66 2.85 1.48
N ILE A 193 -7.93 3.23 1.34
CA ILE A 193 -8.33 4.65 1.26
C ILE A 193 -7.85 5.39 2.50
N ARG A 194 -8.06 4.84 3.70
CA ARG A 194 -7.60 5.44 4.96
C ARG A 194 -6.08 5.57 5.02
N VAL A 195 -5.35 4.53 4.63
CA VAL A 195 -3.87 4.53 4.61
C VAL A 195 -3.37 5.66 3.70
N LEU A 196 -3.83 5.71 2.45
CA LEU A 196 -3.37 6.72 1.50
C LEU A 196 -3.85 8.12 1.85
N ASP A 197 -5.07 8.28 2.39
CA ASP A 197 -5.56 9.56 2.89
C ASP A 197 -4.66 10.11 4.00
N ASN A 198 -4.25 9.26 4.95
CA ASN A 198 -3.33 9.66 6.03
C ASN A 198 -1.92 9.98 5.52
N VAL A 199 -1.39 9.20 4.55
CA VAL A 199 -0.10 9.51 3.91
C VAL A 199 -0.15 10.88 3.23
N CYS A 200 -1.22 11.18 2.51
CA CYS A 200 -1.38 12.44 1.79
C CYS A 200 -1.56 13.66 2.70
N ARG A 201 -2.12 13.46 3.90
CA ARG A 201 -2.29 14.53 4.90
C ARG A 201 -1.00 14.93 5.60
N ASP A 202 0.04 14.09 5.53
CA ASP A 202 1.32 14.38 6.18
C ASP A 202 2.13 15.39 5.37
N LYS A 203 2.01 16.67 5.73
CA LYS A 203 2.73 17.78 5.08
C LYS A 203 4.25 17.68 5.20
N LYS A 204 4.77 16.88 6.14
CA LYS A 204 6.21 16.64 6.21
C LYS A 204 6.67 15.85 5.00
N VAL A 205 5.84 14.97 4.46
CA VAL A 205 6.23 14.07 3.35
C VAL A 205 5.61 14.49 2.02
N VAL A 206 4.38 15.00 2.05
CA VAL A 206 3.61 15.37 0.87
C VAL A 206 3.38 16.87 0.85
N GLU A 207 4.00 17.54 -0.11
CA GLU A 207 3.85 18.99 -0.30
C GLU A 207 2.48 19.33 -0.90
N ARG A 208 2.09 18.60 -1.96
CA ARG A 208 0.85 18.85 -2.67
C ARG A 208 0.21 17.55 -3.13
N VAL A 209 -1.09 17.43 -2.92
CA VAL A 209 -1.89 16.35 -3.50
C VAL A 209 -2.51 16.85 -4.81
N GLY A 210 -2.35 16.06 -5.86
CA GLY A 210 -3.03 16.26 -7.15
C GLY A 210 -4.37 15.52 -7.16
N ARG A 211 -4.46 14.44 -7.95
CA ARG A 211 -5.69 13.65 -8.08
C ARG A 211 -5.70 12.48 -7.09
N ALA A 212 -6.77 12.32 -6.32
CA ALA A 212 -7.03 11.13 -5.50
C ALA A 212 -8.30 10.43 -5.98
N ARG A 213 -8.18 9.18 -6.43
CA ARG A 213 -9.22 8.51 -7.21
C ARG A 213 -9.47 7.08 -6.72
N LEU A 214 -10.74 6.69 -6.71
CA LEU A 214 -11.20 5.32 -6.49
C LEU A 214 -12.16 4.91 -7.60
N GLN A 215 -11.83 3.81 -8.28
CA GLN A 215 -12.69 3.13 -9.23
C GLN A 215 -13.05 1.75 -8.69
N ILE A 216 -14.33 1.44 -8.62
CA ILE A 216 -14.83 0.08 -8.33
C ILE A 216 -15.62 -0.34 -9.57
N PRO A 217 -15.07 -1.24 -10.41
CA PRO A 217 -15.79 -1.76 -11.59
C PRO A 217 -17.17 -2.31 -11.18
N GLY A 218 -18.21 -1.96 -11.93
CA GLY A 218 -19.60 -2.33 -11.64
C GLY A 218 -20.33 -1.58 -10.52
N ALA A 219 -19.65 -0.70 -9.77
CA ALA A 219 -20.31 0.09 -8.75
C ALA A 219 -20.71 1.48 -9.26
N GLU A 220 -21.93 1.90 -8.90
CA GLU A 220 -22.39 3.27 -9.17
C GLU A 220 -21.58 4.31 -8.39
N ALA A 221 -21.33 5.46 -9.04
CA ALA A 221 -20.55 6.53 -8.44
C ALA A 221 -21.11 7.05 -7.10
N ALA A 222 -22.44 7.04 -6.92
CA ALA A 222 -23.07 7.43 -5.66
C ALA A 222 -22.72 6.47 -4.51
N ARG A 223 -22.71 5.16 -4.78
CA ARG A 223 -22.31 4.12 -3.82
C ARG A 223 -20.83 4.23 -3.47
N ILE A 224 -19.98 4.52 -4.44
CA ILE A 224 -18.54 4.73 -4.21
C ILE A 224 -18.35 5.95 -3.28
N ARG A 225 -18.96 7.09 -3.61
CA ARG A 225 -18.88 8.32 -2.81
C ARG A 225 -19.39 8.15 -1.38
N GLY A 226 -20.57 7.56 -1.20
CA GLY A 226 -21.19 7.44 0.12
C GLY A 226 -20.60 6.32 1.00
N GLY A 227 -20.04 5.28 0.38
CA GLY A 227 -19.64 4.05 1.09
C GLY A 227 -18.14 3.88 1.35
N TYR A 228 -17.28 4.56 0.58
CA TYR A 228 -15.84 4.30 0.58
C TYR A 228 -14.98 5.55 0.70
N LEU A 229 -15.38 6.68 0.10
CA LEU A 229 -14.60 7.90 0.16
C LEU A 229 -14.72 8.55 1.55
N PRO A 230 -13.67 9.23 2.04
CA PRO A 230 -13.74 9.96 3.30
C PRO A 230 -14.87 11.00 3.24
N LYS A 231 -15.78 10.98 4.22
CA LYS A 231 -16.84 11.98 4.30
C LYS A 231 -16.20 13.36 4.51
N LYS A 232 -16.67 14.35 3.76
CA LYS A 232 -16.47 15.74 4.16
C LYS A 232 -17.18 15.86 5.51
N LYS A 233 -16.42 16.06 6.60
CA LYS A 233 -17.04 16.63 7.78
C LYS A 233 -17.53 18.00 7.33
N GLU A 234 -18.84 18.14 7.20
CA GLU A 234 -19.47 19.45 7.35
C GLU A 234 -19.13 19.81 8.78
N GLU A 235 -18.23 20.77 8.94
CA GLU A 235 -17.99 21.36 10.25
C GLU A 235 -19.31 22.05 10.60
N GLU A 236 -20.01 21.53 11.61
CA GLU A 236 -20.83 22.35 12.48
C GLU A 236 -19.86 23.37 13.13
N GLU A 237 -19.48 24.40 12.37
CA GLU A 237 -18.92 25.64 12.92
C GLU A 237 -20.12 26.47 13.41
N GLU A 238 -20.61 26.13 14.60
CA GLU A 238 -21.11 27.18 15.48
C GLU A 238 -19.88 27.94 16.01
N GLU A 239 -19.74 29.17 15.52
CA GLU A 239 -19.09 30.33 16.14
C GLU A 239 -18.05 30.08 17.24
N GLU A 240 -16.79 29.82 16.89
CA GLU A 240 -15.65 30.25 17.72
C GLU A 240 -14.50 30.80 16.84
N GLU A 241 -14.51 32.14 16.75
CA GLU A 241 -13.40 33.09 16.58
C GLU A 241 -12.38 32.93 15.42
N GLU A 242 -12.42 33.94 14.53
CA GLU A 242 -11.66 34.13 13.29
C GLU A 242 -10.13 34.35 13.42
N GLN A 243 -9.46 33.85 14.48
CA GLN A 243 -8.01 34.09 14.67
C GLN A 243 -7.10 32.85 14.66
N GLU A 244 -7.64 31.65 14.42
CA GLU A 244 -6.84 30.41 14.18
C GLU A 244 -6.99 29.82 12.77
N LYS A 245 -7.74 30.44 11.86
CA LYS A 245 -8.09 29.88 10.55
C LYS A 245 -6.91 29.70 9.59
N GLU A 246 -5.75 30.33 9.83
CA GLU A 246 -4.54 30.12 9.02
C GLU A 246 -3.64 28.95 9.48
N LYS A 247 -3.90 28.30 10.62
CA LYS A 247 -3.05 27.21 11.14
C LYS A 247 -3.63 25.79 11.04
N LYS A 248 -4.89 25.64 10.63
CA LYS A 248 -5.56 24.33 10.50
C LYS A 248 -6.20 24.09 9.13
N GLU A 249 -5.59 24.58 8.04
CA GLU A 249 -5.78 23.93 6.74
C GLU A 249 -5.18 22.52 6.79
N SER A 250 -5.92 21.57 7.36
CA SER A 250 -5.65 20.16 7.15
C SER A 250 -5.62 19.95 5.64
N ASN A 251 -4.56 19.33 5.12
CA ASN A 251 -4.37 19.08 3.70
C ASN A 251 -5.50 18.14 3.23
N LYS A 252 -6.66 18.70 2.88
CA LYS A 252 -7.87 17.92 2.64
C LYS A 252 -7.71 17.24 1.29
N VAL A 253 -7.61 15.93 1.32
CA VAL A 253 -7.53 15.12 0.10
C VAL A 253 -8.90 15.12 -0.56
N ASP A 254 -9.00 15.70 -1.76
CA ASP A 254 -10.24 15.69 -2.54
C ASP A 254 -10.38 14.36 -3.30
N TRP A 255 -10.88 13.35 -2.59
CA TRP A 255 -11.17 12.05 -3.17
C TRP A 255 -12.34 12.12 -4.14
N GLN A 256 -12.15 11.58 -5.34
CA GLN A 256 -13.16 11.54 -6.39
C GLN A 256 -13.32 10.13 -6.97
N VAL A 257 -14.48 9.86 -7.57
CA VAL A 257 -14.70 8.60 -8.30
C VAL A 257 -13.95 8.64 -9.63
N GLY A 258 -13.37 7.51 -10.03
CA GLY A 258 -12.65 7.33 -11.28
C GLY A 258 -11.25 6.77 -11.05
N ASP A 259 -10.37 6.94 -12.03
CA ASP A 259 -8.98 6.49 -11.98
C ASP A 259 -8.00 7.64 -12.22
N VAL A 260 -6.73 7.42 -11.90
CA VAL A 260 -5.63 8.35 -12.19
C VAL A 260 -4.96 8.05 -13.54
N PHE A 261 -5.39 7.03 -14.28
CA PHE A 261 -4.70 6.54 -15.46
C PHE A 261 -5.07 7.34 -16.72
N TRP A 262 -6.35 7.64 -16.90
CA TRP A 262 -6.80 8.51 -17.98
C TRP A 262 -6.63 9.99 -17.66
N PRO A 263 -6.32 10.84 -18.66
CA PRO A 263 -6.38 12.28 -18.49
C PRO A 263 -7.82 12.76 -18.35
N ASP A 264 -8.06 13.68 -17.42
CA ASP A 264 -9.38 14.26 -17.21
C ASP A 264 -9.81 15.04 -18.47
N GLY A 265 -11.04 14.81 -18.94
CA GLY A 265 -11.61 15.51 -20.11
C GLY A 265 -11.24 14.93 -21.49
N GLU A 266 -10.30 13.98 -21.57
CA GLU A 266 -9.89 13.37 -22.85
C GLU A 266 -10.61 12.05 -23.14
N ARG A 267 -11.70 12.10 -23.91
CA ARG A 267 -12.56 10.93 -24.16
C ARG A 267 -12.03 9.93 -25.19
N ASN A 268 -11.06 10.33 -26.02
CA ASN A 268 -10.63 9.57 -27.21
C ASN A 268 -9.21 8.97 -27.07
N VAL A 269 -8.78 8.68 -25.84
CA VAL A 269 -7.49 8.03 -25.58
C VAL A 269 -7.69 6.54 -25.34
N GLY A 270 -7.22 5.71 -26.29
CA GLY A 270 -7.26 4.25 -26.16
C GLY A 270 -6.47 3.72 -24.95
N ALA A 271 -7.00 2.67 -24.32
CA ALA A 271 -6.50 2.06 -23.09
C ALA A 271 -5.00 1.79 -23.05
N ILE A 272 -4.40 1.36 -24.16
CA ILE A 272 -2.95 1.07 -24.22
C ILE A 272 -2.07 2.28 -23.83
N ARG A 273 -2.58 3.51 -24.02
CA ARG A 273 -1.87 4.77 -23.74
C ARG A 273 -2.16 5.35 -22.35
N CYS A 274 -3.00 4.70 -21.56
CA CYS A 274 -3.40 5.20 -20.24
C CYS A 274 -3.13 4.18 -19.14
N VAL A 275 -3.46 2.92 -19.38
CA VAL A 275 -3.38 1.86 -18.37
C VAL A 275 -1.93 1.41 -18.19
N PRO A 276 -1.38 1.49 -16.96
CA PRO A 276 -0.05 0.97 -16.67
C PRO A 276 -0.04 -0.56 -16.68
N ARG A 277 1.09 -1.15 -17.09
CA ARG A 277 1.31 -2.60 -17.12
C ARG A 277 2.14 -3.04 -15.92
N PHE A 278 1.45 -3.42 -14.85
CA PHE A 278 2.02 -3.98 -13.63
C PHE A 278 2.16 -5.52 -13.68
N PRO A 279 3.10 -6.11 -12.92
CA PRO A 279 3.23 -7.56 -12.81
C PRO A 279 1.99 -8.18 -12.15
N ASP A 280 1.54 -9.33 -12.67
CA ASP A 280 0.41 -10.12 -12.16
C ASP A 280 -0.91 -9.35 -11.95
N ASP A 281 -1.11 -8.24 -12.66
CA ASP A 281 -2.25 -7.34 -12.46
C ASP A 281 -3.40 -7.62 -13.47
N PRO A 282 -4.67 -7.61 -13.05
CA PRO A 282 -5.82 -7.83 -13.93
C PRO A 282 -5.99 -6.77 -15.04
N LEU A 283 -5.60 -5.52 -14.80
CA LEU A 283 -5.64 -4.45 -15.80
C LEU A 283 -4.63 -4.73 -16.91
N THR A 284 -3.40 -5.13 -16.56
CA THR A 284 -2.37 -5.54 -17.53
C THR A 284 -2.88 -6.66 -18.41
N ARG A 285 -3.42 -7.73 -17.82
CA ARG A 285 -3.95 -8.87 -18.57
C ARG A 285 -5.06 -8.46 -19.54
N TYR A 286 -5.96 -7.57 -19.12
CA TYR A 286 -7.00 -7.08 -20.03
C TYR A 286 -6.45 -6.19 -21.16
N VAL A 287 -5.48 -5.33 -20.88
CA VAL A 287 -4.81 -4.54 -21.93
C VAL A 287 -4.13 -5.45 -22.95
N ASP A 288 -3.46 -6.51 -22.50
CA ASP A 288 -2.79 -7.46 -23.39
C ASP A 288 -3.80 -8.24 -24.26
N ASP A 289 -4.97 -8.60 -23.71
CA ASP A 289 -6.06 -9.16 -24.51
C ASP A 289 -6.58 -8.17 -25.55
N LEU A 290 -6.78 -6.90 -25.18
CA LEU A 290 -7.18 -5.84 -26.11
C LEU A 290 -6.15 -5.63 -27.22
N VAL A 291 -4.86 -5.80 -26.93
CA VAL A 291 -3.79 -5.75 -27.93
C VAL A 291 -3.92 -6.93 -28.89
N THR A 292 -4.11 -8.13 -28.35
CA THR A 292 -4.26 -9.37 -29.12
C THR A 292 -5.43 -9.30 -30.10
N VAL A 293 -6.56 -8.71 -29.70
CA VAL A 293 -7.75 -8.55 -30.56
C VAL A 293 -7.76 -7.24 -31.36
N GLY A 294 -6.68 -6.45 -31.34
CA GLY A 294 -6.56 -5.22 -32.14
C GLY A 294 -7.45 -4.04 -31.68
N ARG A 295 -7.95 -4.06 -30.44
CA ARG A 295 -8.87 -3.04 -29.88
C ARG A 295 -8.20 -2.05 -28.92
N SER A 296 -6.96 -2.30 -28.53
CA SER A 296 -6.21 -1.55 -27.50
C SER A 296 -6.08 -0.04 -27.73
N THR A 297 -6.14 0.43 -28.98
CA THR A 297 -6.09 1.86 -29.34
C THR A 297 -7.45 2.54 -29.41
N ARG A 298 -8.55 1.77 -29.43
CA ARG A 298 -9.93 2.24 -29.63
C ARG A 298 -10.79 2.10 -28.38
N THR A 299 -10.42 1.23 -27.44
CA THR A 299 -11.14 1.08 -26.17
C THR A 299 -10.97 2.32 -25.30
N SER A 300 -12.06 3.07 -25.10
CA SER A 300 -12.11 4.25 -24.22
C SER A 300 -12.11 3.85 -22.74
N GLN A 301 -11.93 4.83 -21.84
CA GLN A 301 -12.00 4.62 -20.38
C GLN A 301 -13.31 3.95 -19.94
N GLN A 302 -14.45 4.47 -20.40
CA GLN A 302 -15.77 3.94 -20.03
C GLN A 302 -15.95 2.49 -20.51
N LEU A 303 -15.59 2.21 -21.76
CA LEU A 303 -15.68 0.86 -22.31
C LEU A 303 -14.72 -0.11 -21.61
N PHE A 304 -13.51 0.35 -21.29
CA PHE A 304 -12.52 -0.43 -20.58
C PHE A 304 -13.06 -0.88 -19.21
N TRP A 305 -13.58 0.05 -18.40
CA TRP A 305 -14.10 -0.29 -17.08
C TRP A 305 -15.36 -1.17 -17.13
N ALA A 306 -16.24 -0.95 -18.12
CA ALA A 306 -17.44 -1.77 -18.32
C ALA A 306 -17.10 -3.21 -18.74
N GLU A 307 -16.13 -3.40 -19.63
CA GLU A 307 -15.70 -4.74 -20.05
C GLU A 307 -14.85 -5.45 -18.99
N LEU A 308 -14.04 -4.70 -18.23
CA LEU A 308 -13.22 -5.25 -17.16
C LEU A 308 -14.08 -5.86 -16.04
N GLU A 309 -15.20 -5.22 -15.68
CA GLU A 309 -16.17 -5.76 -14.72
C GLU A 309 -16.64 -7.17 -15.12
N ALA A 310 -16.82 -7.41 -16.42
CA ALA A 310 -17.25 -8.69 -16.94
C ALA A 310 -16.12 -9.74 -16.97
N ARG A 311 -14.99 -9.55 -16.27
CA ARG A 311 -13.91 -10.56 -16.17
C ARG A 311 -13.97 -11.33 -14.86
N GLN A 312 -13.37 -12.53 -14.86
CA GLN A 312 -13.46 -13.48 -13.74
C GLN A 312 -13.03 -12.86 -12.40
N GLU A 313 -12.04 -11.98 -12.42
CA GLU A 313 -11.49 -11.31 -11.24
C GLU A 313 -12.50 -10.37 -10.56
N PHE A 314 -13.53 -9.93 -11.30
CA PHE A 314 -14.54 -8.95 -10.91
C PHE A 314 -15.97 -9.53 -10.86
N ARG A 315 -16.22 -10.69 -11.47
CA ARG A 315 -17.55 -11.33 -11.58
C ARG A 315 -18.13 -11.89 -10.27
N LEU A 316 -17.32 -12.17 -9.25
CA LEU A 316 -17.70 -13.05 -8.12
C LEU A 316 -18.35 -12.34 -6.91
N SER A 317 -19.02 -11.19 -7.11
CA SER A 317 -19.61 -10.39 -6.00
C SER A 317 -18.62 -9.91 -4.93
N ILE A 318 -17.32 -10.03 -5.18
CA ILE A 318 -16.26 -9.48 -4.33
C ILE A 318 -16.01 -8.04 -4.79
N VAL A 319 -16.09 -7.09 -3.86
CA VAL A 319 -15.75 -5.69 -4.16
C VAL A 319 -14.26 -5.58 -4.40
N VAL A 320 -13.90 -4.97 -5.52
CA VAL A 320 -12.53 -4.75 -5.94
C VAL A 320 -12.33 -3.27 -6.27
N GLY A 321 -11.33 -2.64 -5.67
CA GLY A 321 -11.03 -1.22 -5.88
C GLY A 321 -9.70 -1.00 -6.60
N VAL A 322 -9.72 -0.15 -7.62
CA VAL A 322 -8.52 0.44 -8.21
C VAL A 322 -8.35 1.81 -7.58
N ILE A 323 -7.25 1.98 -6.85
CA ILE A 323 -6.98 3.20 -6.07
C ILE A 323 -5.74 3.86 -6.62
N GLY A 324 -5.77 5.19 -6.77
CA GLY A 324 -4.61 5.96 -7.19
C GLY A 324 -4.61 7.35 -6.60
N VAL A 325 -3.44 7.81 -6.17
CA VAL A 325 -3.21 9.19 -5.75
C VAL A 325 -1.96 9.74 -6.43
N GLU A 326 -2.09 10.89 -7.06
CA GLU A 326 -0.99 11.69 -7.60
C GLU A 326 -0.63 12.78 -6.60
N MET A 327 0.66 12.98 -6.37
CA MET A 327 1.16 13.92 -5.37
C MET A 327 2.57 14.41 -5.71
N GLN A 328 3.00 15.46 -5.01
CA GLN A 328 4.36 15.97 -4.98
C GLN A 328 4.97 15.68 -3.61
N VAL A 329 6.15 15.05 -3.60
CA VAL A 329 6.91 14.79 -2.36
C VAL A 329 7.57 16.08 -1.89
N CYS A 330 7.54 16.34 -0.59
CA CYS A 330 8.20 17.49 0.03
C CYS A 330 9.72 17.40 -0.08
N SER A 331 10.31 18.33 -0.83
CA SER A 331 11.75 18.37 -1.10
C SER A 331 12.61 18.51 0.15
N GLU A 332 12.17 19.28 1.15
CA GLU A 332 12.90 19.50 2.41
C GLU A 332 13.06 18.23 3.25
N SER A 333 12.08 17.32 3.16
CA SER A 333 12.06 16.05 3.92
C SER A 333 12.72 14.89 3.20
N SER A 334 12.96 15.06 1.89
CA SER A 334 13.46 14.03 1.02
C SER A 334 14.96 13.86 1.23
N VAL A 335 15.39 12.60 1.24
CA VAL A 335 16.80 12.21 1.29
C VAL A 335 17.23 11.53 -0.02
N TYR A 336 16.42 11.69 -1.08
CA TYR A 336 16.66 11.07 -2.38
C TYR A 336 17.97 11.50 -3.04
N ASP A 337 18.28 12.80 -3.03
CA ASP A 337 19.49 13.33 -3.67
C ASP A 337 20.76 12.91 -2.89
N ASN A 338 20.65 12.63 -1.58
CA ASN A 338 21.75 12.08 -0.77
C ASN A 338 22.20 10.68 -1.25
N ASN A 339 21.39 10.00 -2.08
CA ASN A 339 21.73 8.69 -2.66
C ASN A 339 22.50 8.78 -3.97
N LYS A 340 22.67 9.98 -4.56
CA LYS A 340 23.32 10.14 -5.89
C LYS A 340 24.76 10.64 -5.81
N ASP A 341 25.07 11.44 -4.79
CA ASP A 341 26.35 12.12 -4.66
C ASP A 341 27.06 11.58 -3.41
N GLY A 342 27.94 10.58 -3.55
CA GLY A 342 28.69 10.09 -2.40
C GLY A 342 29.72 9.01 -2.71
N GLU A 343 30.96 9.43 -2.98
CA GLU A 343 32.15 8.57 -2.98
C GLU A 343 32.67 8.24 -1.56
N GLU A 344 32.06 8.72 -0.47
CA GLU A 344 32.64 8.57 0.90
C GLU A 344 31.69 8.23 2.08
N GLU A 345 30.36 8.09 1.92
CA GLU A 345 29.43 7.71 3.02
C GLU A 345 28.57 6.46 2.71
N GLU A 346 29.17 5.40 2.16
CA GLU A 346 28.49 4.15 1.80
C GLU A 346 27.91 3.36 3.01
N LYS A 347 28.14 3.80 4.26
CA LYS A 347 27.88 3.01 5.48
C LYS A 347 26.49 3.14 6.11
N ASP A 348 25.72 4.18 5.81
CA ASP A 348 24.39 4.40 6.43
C ASP A 348 23.25 4.52 5.40
N GLN A 349 23.45 3.98 4.20
CA GLN A 349 22.40 3.80 3.20
C GLN A 349 21.76 2.41 3.33
N ILE A 350 20.57 2.23 2.75
CA ILE A 350 19.99 0.90 2.59
C ILE A 350 20.68 0.26 1.38
N PRO A 351 21.45 -0.84 1.55
CA PRO A 351 22.14 -1.50 0.46
C PRO A 351 21.18 -2.01 -0.63
N GLU A 352 21.68 -2.04 -1.86
CA GLU A 352 20.95 -2.61 -2.99
C GLU A 352 20.96 -4.15 -2.93
N THR A 353 19.78 -4.75 -3.06
CA THR A 353 19.59 -6.20 -3.22
C THR A 353 19.65 -6.58 -4.70
N SER A 354 20.33 -7.68 -5.03
CA SER A 354 20.21 -8.23 -6.38
C SER A 354 18.78 -8.76 -6.61
N MET A 355 18.29 -8.69 -7.86
CA MET A 355 16.96 -9.23 -8.19
C MET A 355 16.89 -10.74 -7.93
N TRP A 356 18.01 -11.45 -8.11
CA TRP A 356 18.10 -12.89 -7.86
C TRP A 356 17.92 -13.21 -6.37
N GLU A 357 18.62 -12.51 -5.48
CA GLU A 357 18.46 -12.66 -4.02
C GLU A 357 17.03 -12.34 -3.58
N LEU A 358 16.48 -11.22 -4.06
CA LEU A 358 15.12 -10.85 -3.71
C LEU A 358 14.10 -11.91 -4.15
N ASN A 359 14.27 -12.48 -5.36
CA ASN A 359 13.42 -13.57 -5.82
C ASN A 359 13.59 -14.83 -4.96
N ARG A 360 14.81 -15.16 -4.53
CA ARG A 360 15.07 -16.30 -3.65
C ARG A 360 14.37 -16.13 -2.29
N VAL A 361 14.46 -14.95 -1.68
CA VAL A 361 13.76 -14.61 -0.43
C VAL A 361 12.25 -14.70 -0.62
N TYR A 362 11.75 -14.09 -1.70
CA TYR A 362 10.33 -14.11 -2.03
C TYR A 362 9.80 -15.54 -2.23
N GLU A 363 10.52 -16.35 -3.01
CA GLU A 363 10.18 -17.76 -3.28
C GLU A 363 10.16 -18.57 -1.99
N TYR A 364 11.19 -18.41 -1.15
CA TYR A 364 11.26 -19.07 0.15
C TYR A 364 10.06 -18.73 1.02
N ILE A 365 9.71 -17.44 1.17
CA ILE A 365 8.52 -17.04 1.95
C ILE A 365 7.25 -17.65 1.32
N SER A 366 7.11 -17.60 0.00
CA SER A 366 5.89 -18.01 -0.70
C SER A 366 5.66 -19.53 -0.82
N THR A 367 6.65 -20.35 -0.46
CA THR A 367 6.57 -21.82 -0.55
C THR A 367 6.34 -22.50 0.80
N LEU A 368 6.43 -21.75 1.90
CA LEU A 368 6.19 -22.26 3.26
C LEU A 368 4.72 -22.29 3.64
N ASP A 369 4.40 -23.12 4.63
CA ASP A 369 3.07 -23.26 5.21
C ASP A 369 2.92 -22.41 6.48
N TYR A 370 2.12 -21.35 6.44
CA TYR A 370 1.87 -20.45 7.57
C TYR A 370 0.58 -20.79 8.34
N ALA A 371 0.03 -22.00 8.19
CA ALA A 371 -1.09 -22.45 9.02
C ALA A 371 -0.70 -22.51 10.50
N GLU A 372 0.54 -22.87 10.82
CA GLU A 372 1.09 -23.01 12.16
C GLU A 372 2.31 -22.09 12.40
N THR A 373 2.65 -21.83 13.68
CA THR A 373 3.73 -20.90 14.04
C THR A 373 5.13 -21.41 13.73
N GLU A 374 5.37 -22.72 13.79
CA GLU A 374 6.70 -23.32 13.66
C GLU A 374 7.40 -22.95 12.36
N MET A 375 6.69 -23.03 11.22
CA MET A 375 7.22 -22.67 9.91
C MET A 375 7.47 -21.16 9.80
N ASN A 376 6.67 -20.34 10.47
CA ASN A 376 6.88 -18.90 10.53
C ASN A 376 8.12 -18.56 11.37
N GLU A 377 8.35 -19.24 12.49
CA GLU A 377 9.58 -19.10 13.30
C GLU A 377 10.82 -19.52 12.49
N ALA A 378 10.73 -20.65 11.79
CA ALA A 378 11.80 -21.12 10.91
C ALA A 378 12.09 -20.11 9.79
N ALA A 379 11.03 -19.54 9.18
CA ALA A 379 11.17 -18.51 8.16
C ALA A 379 11.86 -17.25 8.72
N SER A 380 11.39 -16.78 9.87
CA SER A 380 11.94 -15.60 10.55
C SER A 380 13.43 -15.77 10.84
N LYS A 381 13.80 -16.94 11.39
CA LYS A 381 15.19 -17.29 11.70
C LYS A 381 16.04 -17.33 10.45
N TYR A 382 15.59 -18.01 9.40
CA TYR A 382 16.30 -18.09 8.13
C TYR A 382 16.57 -16.68 7.57
N LEU A 383 15.55 -15.82 7.53
CA LEU A 383 15.70 -14.48 6.96
C LEU A 383 16.65 -13.60 7.77
N LEU A 384 16.59 -13.66 9.12
CA LEU A 384 17.50 -12.92 10.00
C LEU A 384 18.96 -13.38 9.79
N GLU A 385 19.21 -14.69 9.80
CA GLU A 385 20.53 -15.27 9.57
C GLU A 385 21.11 -14.86 8.20
N GLN A 386 20.26 -14.83 7.15
CA GLN A 386 20.69 -14.39 5.82
C GLN A 386 21.07 -12.90 5.77
N THR A 387 20.47 -12.04 6.60
CA THR A 387 20.76 -10.59 6.62
C THR A 387 21.88 -10.18 7.58
N GLU A 388 22.18 -11.00 8.59
CA GLU A 388 23.24 -10.72 9.58
C GLU A 388 24.63 -11.25 9.15
N ASP A 389 24.68 -12.26 8.29
CA ASP A 389 25.93 -12.85 7.84
C ASP A 389 26.71 -11.89 6.93
N LYS A 390 27.70 -11.20 7.52
CA LYS A 390 28.59 -10.25 6.84
C LYS A 390 29.44 -10.87 5.72
N GLY A 391 29.53 -12.21 5.64
CA GLY A 391 30.19 -12.93 4.56
C GLY A 391 29.23 -13.42 3.47
N SER A 392 27.92 -13.35 3.73
CA SER A 392 26.87 -13.70 2.79
C SER A 392 26.62 -12.54 1.85
N SER A 393 26.63 -12.80 0.54
CA SER A 393 26.37 -11.80 -0.50
C SER A 393 24.90 -11.36 -0.55
N VAL A 394 24.14 -11.46 0.54
CA VAL A 394 22.68 -11.26 0.57
C VAL A 394 22.38 -9.78 0.83
N GLY A 395 21.93 -9.08 -0.19
CA GLY A 395 21.75 -7.62 -0.19
C GLY A 395 20.49 -7.10 0.52
N GLY A 396 20.12 -7.61 1.69
CA GLY A 396 19.00 -7.08 2.50
C GLY A 396 19.50 -6.28 3.71
N GLN A 397 18.77 -5.23 4.12
CA GLN A 397 19.08 -4.50 5.33
C GLN A 397 18.21 -4.99 6.50
N HIS A 398 18.85 -5.47 7.56
CA HIS A 398 18.20 -5.69 8.84
C HIS A 398 18.17 -4.38 9.65
N LEU A 399 16.96 -3.93 10.00
CA LEU A 399 16.69 -2.75 10.79
C LEU A 399 16.01 -3.16 12.10
N VAL A 400 16.67 -2.89 13.23
CA VAL A 400 16.05 -3.05 14.55
C VAL A 400 15.35 -1.75 14.92
N VAL A 401 14.03 -1.81 15.14
CA VAL A 401 13.17 -0.63 15.28
C VAL A 401 12.38 -0.67 16.57
N LYS A 402 12.58 0.35 17.41
CA LYS A 402 11.72 0.60 18.56
C LYS A 402 10.55 1.50 18.17
N GLY A 403 9.33 1.02 18.35
CA GLY A 403 8.13 1.79 18.05
C GLY A 403 7.91 2.96 19.01
N THR A 404 7.27 4.01 18.50
CA THR A 404 7.00 5.27 19.24
C THR A 404 5.50 5.61 19.28
N LEU A 405 4.67 4.82 18.59
CA LEU A 405 3.23 5.05 18.54
C LEU A 405 2.61 4.66 19.89
N LYS A 406 2.25 5.68 20.68
CA LYS A 406 1.50 5.49 21.92
C LYS A 406 0.10 4.98 21.62
N VAL A 407 -0.26 3.84 22.22
CA VAL A 407 -1.63 3.35 22.20
C VAL A 407 -2.46 4.32 23.02
N LYS A 408 -3.39 5.06 22.40
CA LYS A 408 -4.42 5.77 23.16
C LYS A 408 -5.25 4.71 23.86
N GLU A 409 -5.18 4.64 25.19
CA GLU A 409 -6.14 3.89 25.97
C GLU A 409 -7.53 4.43 25.61
N GLU A 410 -8.37 3.59 25.01
CA GLU A 410 -9.79 3.90 24.93
C GLU A 410 -10.26 4.06 26.38
N LYS A 411 -10.54 5.30 26.79
CA LYS A 411 -11.28 5.56 28.02
C LYS A 411 -12.56 4.74 27.89
N LYS A 412 -12.64 3.62 28.62
CA LYS A 412 -13.93 3.05 29.00
C LYS A 412 -14.69 4.18 29.67
N GLU A 413 -15.66 4.76 28.98
CA GLU A 413 -16.71 5.52 29.64
C GLU A 413 -17.31 4.57 30.69
N LYS A 414 -16.92 4.79 31.94
CA LYS A 414 -17.64 4.26 33.08
C LYS A 414 -19.01 4.92 33.03
N SER A 415 -19.99 4.21 32.47
CA SER A 415 -21.39 4.44 32.80
C SER A 415 -21.50 4.30 34.32
N LYS A 416 -21.63 5.44 35.00
CA LYS A 416 -22.14 5.48 36.36
C LYS A 416 -23.58 4.99 36.28
N ASP A 417 -23.79 3.73 36.61
CA ASP A 417 -24.99 3.25 37.28
C ASP A 417 -24.56 2.05 38.11
N GLY A 418 -24.41 2.29 39.41
CA GLY A 418 -24.15 1.23 40.37
C GLY A 418 -25.44 0.49 40.65
N VAL A 419 -25.44 -0.83 40.46
CA VAL A 419 -26.23 -1.77 41.25
C VAL A 419 -25.39 -3.04 41.43
N GLU A 420 -25.23 -3.44 42.68
CA GLU A 420 -24.46 -4.59 43.13
C GLU A 420 -25.05 -5.94 42.70
N SER A 421 -24.13 -6.89 42.50
CA SER A 421 -24.16 -8.34 42.74
C SER A 421 -25.43 -9.17 42.45
N GLY A 422 -25.23 -10.22 41.65
CA GLY A 422 -26.16 -11.33 41.51
C GLY A 422 -25.64 -12.35 40.49
N SER A 423 -24.90 -13.35 40.97
CA SER A 423 -24.61 -14.58 40.24
C SER A 423 -25.90 -15.29 39.81
N LEU A 424 -25.96 -15.83 38.58
CA LEU A 424 -26.39 -17.21 38.28
C LEU A 424 -26.66 -17.44 36.78
N SER A 425 -26.06 -18.53 36.30
CA SER A 425 -26.52 -19.52 35.31
C SER A 425 -27.23 -19.09 34.01
N THR A 426 -26.67 -19.58 32.92
CA THR A 426 -27.27 -19.80 31.59
C THR A 426 -28.72 -20.31 31.64
N PRO A 427 -29.66 -19.72 30.86
CA PRO A 427 -30.93 -20.36 30.55
C PRO A 427 -30.91 -21.00 29.16
N THR A 428 -31.18 -22.30 29.17
CA THR A 428 -31.60 -23.14 28.05
C THR A 428 -32.77 -22.52 27.29
N VAL A 429 -32.69 -22.48 25.96
CA VAL A 429 -33.79 -22.05 25.09
C VAL A 429 -34.74 -23.22 24.84
N LEU A 430 -35.97 -23.07 25.31
CA LEU A 430 -37.11 -23.92 24.96
C LEU A 430 -38.36 -23.04 24.87
N GLY A 431 -38.97 -23.01 23.67
CA GLY A 431 -40.38 -22.67 23.49
C GLY A 431 -40.78 -21.19 23.50
N GLY A 432 -41.09 -20.66 22.30
CA GLY A 432 -42.39 -20.06 21.99
C GLY A 432 -42.87 -18.80 22.74
N MET A 433 -43.10 -17.75 21.95
CA MET A 433 -44.00 -16.59 22.15
C MET A 433 -43.38 -15.29 22.69
N LEU A 434 -43.45 -14.29 21.81
CA LEU A 434 -43.09 -12.90 22.03
C LEU A 434 -44.28 -12.16 22.66
N VAL A 435 -44.16 -11.67 23.89
CA VAL A 435 -45.17 -10.78 24.52
C VAL A 435 -44.53 -9.41 24.80
N ARG A 436 -45.00 -8.37 24.08
CA ARG A 436 -44.63 -6.96 24.30
C ARG A 436 -45.25 -6.45 25.60
N LYS A 437 -44.44 -6.00 26.57
CA LYS A 437 -44.91 -5.15 27.69
C LYS A 437 -44.66 -3.66 27.40
N LYS A 438 -45.73 -2.86 27.44
CA LYS A 438 -45.70 -1.38 27.38
C LYS A 438 -45.07 -0.80 28.66
N LYS A 439 -44.22 0.23 28.51
CA LYS A 439 -43.72 1.07 29.63
C LYS A 439 -44.82 2.01 30.13
N LYS A 440 -45.04 2.07 31.45
CA LYS A 440 -45.80 3.14 32.13
C LYS A 440 -44.88 4.34 32.37
N LYS A 441 -45.34 5.54 31.99
CA LYS A 441 -44.80 6.85 32.40
C LYS A 441 -44.99 7.02 33.91
N LYS A 442 -43.96 7.48 34.64
CA LYS A 442 -44.11 8.08 35.96
C LYS A 442 -44.07 9.61 35.80
N VAL A 443 -45.04 10.26 36.42
CA VAL A 443 -45.03 11.68 36.81
C VAL A 443 -44.15 11.82 38.03
#